data_AF-A0A5C9BR47-F1
#
_entry.id   AF-A0A5C9BR47-F1
#
_cell.length_a   1.000
_cell.length_b   1.000
_cell.length_c   1.000
_cell.angle_alpha   90.00
_cell.angle_beta   90.00
_cell.angle_gamma   90.00
#
_symmetry.space_group_name_H-M   'P 1'
#
loop_
_entity.id
_entity.type
_entity.pdbx_description
1 polymer ?
#
loop_
_entity_poly.entity_id
_entity_poly.type
_entity_poly.pdbx_seq_one_letter_code
_entity_poly.pdbx_strand_id
1 'polypeptide(L)'
;MRKKKRPLRVPVTRGLKDIYAMDMRLAYQAACLGQFNVTAFGRLAAAISVVRAALERHHTRLSGAISTLDTAIDILQAVRNRGDETGRWELTEPERPTVLSGIDMAEQSIGTLDVALLAQTAAELLRNVSVQPVEELPAGSDRPG
;
A
#
# COMPACT_ATOMS: atom_id res chain seq x y z
N MET A 1 -39.78 -6.58 6.19
CA MET A 1 -38.33 -6.40 6.45
C MET A 1 -37.51 -7.21 5.44
N ARG A 2 -36.82 -6.56 4.49
CA ARG A 2 -35.88 -7.25 3.59
C ARG A 2 -34.66 -7.68 4.41
N LYS A 3 -34.45 -8.99 4.61
CA LYS A 3 -33.19 -9.50 5.18
C LYS A 3 -32.07 -9.10 4.22
N LYS A 4 -31.21 -8.14 4.62
CA LYS A 4 -29.97 -7.85 3.89
C LYS A 4 -29.19 -9.17 3.81
N LYS A 5 -29.07 -9.75 2.61
CA LYS A 5 -28.26 -10.94 2.39
C LYS A 5 -26.84 -10.57 2.83
N ARG A 6 -26.29 -11.32 3.79
CA ARG A 6 -24.87 -11.18 4.14
C ARG A 6 -24.06 -11.52 2.88
N PRO A 7 -23.13 -10.65 2.44
CA PRO A 7 -22.31 -10.95 1.28
C PRO A 7 -21.56 -12.27 1.51
N LEU A 8 -21.46 -13.08 0.44
CA LEU A 8 -20.75 -14.35 0.47
C LEU A 8 -19.28 -14.08 0.74
N ARG A 9 -18.69 -14.76 1.73
CA ARG A 9 -17.26 -14.68 2.01
C ARG A 9 -16.52 -15.65 1.08
N VAL A 10 -15.79 -15.12 0.11
CA VAL A 10 -14.93 -15.85 -0.81
C VAL A 10 -13.49 -15.74 -0.31
N PRO A 11 -12.89 -16.85 0.15
CA PRO A 11 -11.51 -16.84 0.65
C PRO A 11 -10.54 -16.48 -0.48
N VAL A 12 -9.45 -15.82 -0.11
CA VAL A 12 -8.34 -15.58 -1.04
C VAL A 12 -7.76 -16.89 -1.51
N THR A 13 -7.64 -17.04 -2.83
CA THR A 13 -7.05 -18.23 -3.44
C THR A 13 -5.53 -18.20 -3.29
N ARG A 14 -4.91 -19.39 -3.35
CA ARG A 14 -3.44 -19.52 -3.35
C ARG A 14 -2.81 -18.68 -4.47
N GLY A 15 -3.38 -18.70 -5.67
CA GLY A 15 -2.86 -17.91 -6.79
C GLY A 15 -2.88 -16.41 -6.54
N LEU A 16 -3.93 -15.86 -5.94
CA LEU A 16 -3.97 -14.41 -5.62
C LEU A 16 -2.96 -14.06 -4.52
N LYS A 17 -2.80 -14.93 -3.52
CA LYS A 17 -1.75 -14.76 -2.50
C LYS A 17 -0.35 -14.74 -3.13
N ASP A 18 -0.08 -15.67 -4.05
CA ASP A 18 1.21 -15.78 -4.72
C ASP A 18 1.51 -14.54 -5.59
N ILE A 19 0.50 -13.97 -6.27
CA ILE A 19 0.63 -12.72 -7.03
C ILE A 19 1.03 -11.55 -6.11
N TYR A 20 0.32 -11.37 -4.99
CA TYR A 20 0.65 -10.32 -4.02
C TYR A 20 2.06 -10.49 -3.43
N ALA A 21 2.41 -11.72 -3.03
CA ALA A 21 3.74 -12.02 -2.51
C ALA A 21 4.81 -11.70 -3.57
N MET A 22 4.59 -12.12 -4.82
CA MET A 22 5.50 -11.85 -5.92
C MET A 22 5.68 -10.34 -6.16
N ASP A 23 4.60 -9.56 -6.24
CA ASP A 23 4.69 -8.11 -6.46
C ASP A 23 5.49 -7.40 -5.35
N MET A 24 5.28 -7.78 -4.09
CA MET A 24 6.01 -7.21 -2.95
C MET A 24 7.48 -7.66 -2.92
N ARG A 25 7.74 -8.96 -3.06
CA ARG A 25 9.09 -9.54 -2.96
C ARG A 25 9.99 -9.11 -4.13
N LEU A 26 9.46 -9.07 -5.36
CA LEU A 26 10.23 -8.61 -6.51
C LEU A 26 10.61 -7.14 -6.38
N ALA A 27 9.68 -6.29 -5.91
CA ALA A 27 9.95 -4.88 -5.65
C ALA A 27 11.02 -4.69 -4.56
N TYR A 28 10.94 -5.46 -3.47
CA TYR A 28 11.96 -5.44 -2.41
C TYR A 28 13.32 -5.92 -2.91
N GLN A 29 13.37 -7.00 -3.70
CA GLN A 29 14.62 -7.49 -4.26
C GLN A 29 15.25 -6.46 -5.21
N ALA A 30 14.45 -5.79 -6.04
CA ALA A 30 14.91 -4.68 -6.86
C ALA A 30 15.51 -3.56 -5.99
N ALA A 31 14.90 -3.24 -4.84
CA ALA A 31 15.45 -2.28 -3.89
C ALA A 31 16.81 -2.69 -3.32
N CYS A 32 16.97 -3.97 -2.95
CA CYS A 32 18.24 -4.49 -2.44
C CYS A 32 19.35 -4.49 -3.51
N LEU A 33 18.99 -4.60 -4.79
CA LEU A 33 19.92 -4.59 -5.92
C LEU A 33 20.19 -3.19 -6.49
N GLY A 34 19.65 -2.13 -5.89
CA GLY A 34 19.80 -0.75 -6.41
C GLY A 34 19.01 -0.50 -7.70
N GLN A 35 18.02 -1.33 -8.01
CA GLN A 35 17.13 -1.24 -9.18
C GLN A 35 15.72 -0.78 -8.79
N PHE A 36 15.56 -0.19 -7.60
CA PHE A 36 14.27 0.34 -7.19
C PHE A 36 13.90 1.53 -8.05
N ASN A 37 12.65 1.57 -8.49
CA ASN A 37 12.10 2.69 -9.25
C ASN A 37 10.68 2.97 -8.78
N VAL A 38 10.11 4.08 -9.26
CA VAL A 38 8.74 4.50 -8.90
C VAL A 38 7.69 3.42 -9.13
N THR A 39 7.83 2.59 -10.17
CA THR A 39 6.87 1.50 -10.45
C THR A 39 7.00 0.37 -9.44
N ALA A 40 8.21 -0.09 -9.16
CA ALA A 40 8.47 -1.12 -8.16
C ALA A 40 8.04 -0.65 -6.76
N PHE A 41 8.39 0.59 -6.41
CA PHE A 41 7.93 1.24 -5.19
C PHE A 41 6.41 1.27 -5.10
N GLY A 42 5.74 1.77 -6.15
CA GLY A 42 4.29 1.92 -6.19
C GLY A 42 3.56 0.60 -5.99
N ARG A 43 4.06 -0.49 -6.59
CA ARG A 43 3.50 -1.84 -6.39
C ARG A 43 3.62 -2.30 -4.94
N LEU A 44 4.81 -2.16 -4.35
CA LEU A 44 5.05 -2.54 -2.96
C LEU A 44 4.19 -1.74 -1.98
N ALA A 45 4.21 -0.41 -2.11
CA ALA A 45 3.45 0.49 -1.26
C ALA A 45 1.95 0.23 -1.38
N ALA A 46 1.42 0.10 -2.60
CA ALA A 46 0.01 -0.19 -2.82
C ALA A 46 -0.40 -1.53 -2.20
N ALA A 47 0.39 -2.59 -2.39
CA ALA A 47 0.09 -3.91 -1.83
C ALA A 47 0.01 -3.86 -0.30
N ILE A 48 1.00 -3.27 0.37
CA ILE A 48 1.03 -3.14 1.83
C ILE A 48 -0.14 -2.28 2.33
N SER A 49 -0.40 -1.13 1.71
CA SER A 49 -1.51 -0.26 2.11
C SER A 49 -2.88 -0.91 1.93
N VAL A 50 -3.11 -1.66 0.86
CA VAL A 50 -4.35 -2.41 0.65
C VAL A 50 -4.56 -3.45 1.75
N VAL A 51 -3.53 -4.23 2.06
CA VAL A 51 -3.64 -5.27 3.11
C VAL A 51 -3.89 -4.63 4.47
N ARG A 52 -3.15 -3.58 4.81
CA ARG A 52 -3.34 -2.82 6.06
C ARG A 52 -4.77 -2.30 6.19
N ALA A 53 -5.27 -1.62 5.16
CA ALA A 53 -6.61 -1.04 5.19
C ALA A 53 -7.71 -2.13 5.23
N ALA A 54 -7.50 -3.27 4.56
CA ALA A 54 -8.42 -4.40 4.63
C ALA A 54 -8.45 -5.03 6.03
N LEU A 55 -7.30 -5.14 6.70
CA LEU A 55 -7.18 -5.66 8.06
C LEU A 55 -7.88 -4.78 9.09
N GLU A 56 -7.76 -3.46 8.97
CA GLU A 56 -8.48 -2.53 9.86
C GLU A 56 -9.99 -2.73 9.79
N ARG A 57 -10.52 -2.93 8.58
CA ARG A 57 -11.96 -3.19 8.35
C ARG A 57 -12.38 -4.56 8.84
N HIS A 58 -11.49 -5.54 8.70
CA HIS A 58 -11.71 -6.91 9.10
C HIS A 58 -11.04 -7.18 10.46
N HIS A 59 -11.67 -6.73 11.56
CA HIS A 59 -11.38 -7.04 12.97
C HIS A 59 -10.28 -8.11 13.15
N THR A 60 -9.04 -7.65 13.00
CA THR A 60 -7.90 -8.52 12.69
C THR A 60 -7.60 -9.45 13.84
N ARG A 61 -7.29 -10.72 13.52
CA ARG A 61 -6.95 -11.74 14.52
C ARG A 61 -5.44 -11.93 14.71
N LEU A 62 -4.63 -11.32 13.86
CA LEU A 62 -3.17 -11.37 13.91
C LEU A 62 -2.64 -10.24 14.80
N SER A 63 -2.11 -10.61 15.97
CA SER A 63 -1.52 -9.65 16.91
C SER A 63 -0.38 -8.87 16.26
N GLY A 64 -0.37 -7.55 16.45
CA GLY A 64 0.69 -6.68 15.91
C GLY A 64 0.66 -6.44 14.40
N ALA A 65 -0.28 -7.04 13.65
CA ALA A 65 -0.29 -6.92 12.20
C ALA A 65 -0.45 -5.48 11.71
N ILE A 66 -1.41 -4.74 12.28
CA ILE A 66 -1.63 -3.33 11.91
C ILE A 66 -0.39 -2.49 12.25
N SER A 67 0.18 -2.63 13.45
CA SER A 67 1.36 -1.86 13.84
C SER A 67 2.58 -2.16 12.97
N THR A 68 2.83 -3.42 12.62
CA THR A 68 3.94 -3.80 11.73
C THR A 68 3.77 -3.20 10.34
N LEU A 69 2.54 -3.22 9.81
CA LEU A 69 2.24 -2.65 8.50
C LEU A 69 2.31 -1.12 8.52
N ASP A 70 1.85 -0.47 9.60
CA ASP A 70 1.96 0.99 9.78
C ASP A 70 3.42 1.43 9.79
N THR A 71 4.29 0.75 10.56
CA THR A 71 5.72 1.05 10.56
C THR A 71 6.36 0.87 9.17
N ALA A 72 5.98 -0.16 8.43
CA ALA A 72 6.46 -0.34 7.06
C ALA A 72 5.97 0.77 6.11
N ILE A 73 4.71 1.22 6.27
CA ILE A 73 4.14 2.33 5.50
C ILE A 73 4.89 3.63 5.81
N ASP A 74 5.22 3.92 7.07
CA ASP A 74 5.97 5.13 7.45
C ASP A 74 7.33 5.18 6.77
N ILE A 75 8.04 4.05 6.70
CA ILE A 75 9.30 3.94 5.96
C ILE A 75 9.08 4.18 4.46
N LEU A 76 8.04 3.58 3.88
CA LEU A 76 7.73 3.79 2.46
C LEU A 76 7.32 5.23 2.15
N GLN A 77 6.70 5.94 3.09
CA GLN A 77 6.43 7.38 2.96
C GLN A 77 7.72 8.20 2.99
N ALA A 78 8.65 7.89 3.90
CA ALA A 78 9.95 8.55 3.92
C ALA A 78 10.72 8.32 2.60
N VAL A 79 10.68 7.10 2.07
CA VAL A 79 11.27 6.74 0.76
C VAL A 79 10.60 7.51 -0.37
N ARG A 80 9.27 7.63 -0.35
CA ARG A 80 8.52 8.43 -1.32
C ARG A 80 8.97 9.88 -1.31
N ASN A 81 9.02 10.51 -0.13
CA ASN A 81 9.42 11.91 -0.01
C ASN A 81 10.83 12.13 -0.59
N ARG A 82 11.79 11.26 -0.24
CA ARG A 82 13.14 11.30 -0.85
C ARG A 82 13.10 11.07 -2.36
N GLY A 83 12.30 10.13 -2.84
CA GLY A 83 12.16 9.81 -4.26
C GLY A 83 11.55 10.95 -5.08
N ASP A 84 10.53 11.62 -4.53
CA ASP A 84 9.85 12.75 -5.15
C ASP A 84 10.77 13.99 -5.18
N GLU A 85 11.59 14.21 -4.15
CA GLU A 85 12.55 15.32 -4.08
C GLU A 85 13.80 15.12 -4.95
N THR A 86 14.37 13.91 -4.94
CA THR A 86 15.70 13.63 -5.51
C THR A 86 15.66 12.83 -6.81
N GLY A 87 14.50 12.26 -7.16
CA GLY A 87 14.35 11.27 -8.23
C GLY A 87 14.95 9.89 -7.91
N ARG A 88 15.55 9.71 -6.73
CA ARG A 88 16.21 8.45 -6.31
C ARG A 88 15.28 7.62 -5.44
N TRP A 89 14.88 6.47 -5.96
CA TRP A 89 14.08 5.50 -5.24
C TRP A 89 15.02 4.47 -4.63
N GLU A 90 15.14 4.46 -3.30
CA GLU A 90 16.02 3.52 -2.61
C GLU A 90 15.57 3.23 -1.18
N LEU A 91 15.80 1.98 -0.75
CA LEU A 91 15.75 1.57 0.64
C LEU A 91 17.17 1.53 1.20
N THR A 92 17.43 2.35 2.21
CA THR A 92 18.69 2.31 2.95
C THR A 92 18.81 0.99 3.73
N GLU A 93 20.03 0.58 4.05
CA GLU A 93 20.26 -0.68 4.79
C GLU A 93 19.47 -0.77 6.11
N PRO A 94 19.34 0.31 6.93
CA PRO A 94 18.54 0.27 8.15
C PRO A 94 17.03 0.14 7.91
N GLU A 95 16.52 0.58 6.75
CA GLU A 95 15.09 0.54 6.41
C GLU A 95 14.64 -0.85 5.92
N ARG A 96 15.55 -1.60 5.30
CA ARG A 96 15.26 -2.90 4.65
C ARG A 96 14.63 -3.93 5.59
N PRO A 97 15.08 -4.14 6.84
CA PRO A 97 14.46 -5.13 7.73
C PRO A 97 13.01 -4.78 8.09
N THR A 98 12.72 -3.50 8.27
CA THR A 98 11.36 -3.01 8.60
C THR A 98 10.41 -3.23 7.44
N VAL A 99 10.84 -2.89 6.22
CA VAL A 99 10.02 -3.12 5.01
C VAL A 99 9.81 -4.62 4.78
N LEU A 100 10.85 -5.44 4.95
CA LEU A 100 10.73 -6.90 4.83
C LEU A 100 9.74 -7.49 5.85
N SER A 101 9.77 -7.02 7.10
CA SER A 101 8.82 -7.43 8.13
C SER A 101 7.38 -7.06 7.75
N GLY A 102 7.18 -5.89 7.14
CA GLY A 102 5.89 -5.47 6.58
C GLY A 102 5.41 -6.41 5.46
N ILE A 103 6.30 -6.83 4.56
CA ILE A 103 5.98 -7.79 3.49
C ILE A 103 5.59 -9.14 4.08
N ASP A 104 6.39 -9.67 5.01
CA ASP A 104 6.09 -10.94 5.68
C ASP A 104 4.72 -10.90 6.37
N MET A 105 4.43 -9.81 7.08
CA MET A 105 3.14 -9.61 7.75
C MET A 105 1.98 -9.51 6.75
N ALA A 106 2.17 -8.79 5.64
CA ALA A 106 1.16 -8.66 4.60
C ALA A 106 0.84 -10.03 3.96
N GLU A 107 1.85 -10.82 3.62
CA GLU A 107 1.70 -12.16 3.06
C GLU A 107 0.96 -13.13 3.99
N GLN A 108 1.27 -13.08 5.29
CA GLN A 108 0.57 -13.87 6.31
C GLN A 108 -0.89 -13.43 6.43
N SER A 109 -1.12 -12.11 6.39
CA SER A 109 -2.44 -11.51 6.58
C SER A 109 -3.39 -11.75 5.42
N ILE A 110 -2.90 -11.76 4.18
CA ILE A 110 -3.72 -11.94 2.96
C ILE A 110 -4.58 -13.21 3.02
N GLY A 111 -4.03 -14.32 3.54
CA GLY A 111 -4.77 -15.58 3.64
C GLY A 111 -5.96 -15.54 4.60
N THR A 112 -6.05 -14.52 5.46
CA THR A 112 -7.15 -14.34 6.41
C THR A 112 -8.26 -13.43 5.87
N LEU A 113 -8.02 -12.75 4.75
CA LEU A 113 -8.90 -11.77 4.15
C LEU A 113 -9.85 -12.40 3.11
N ASP A 114 -10.84 -11.62 2.71
CA ASP A 114 -11.82 -11.94 1.68
C ASP A 114 -11.45 -11.22 0.37
N VAL A 115 -11.64 -11.90 -0.77
CA VAL A 115 -11.29 -11.34 -2.09
C VAL A 115 -12.08 -10.06 -2.39
N ALA A 116 -13.38 -10.04 -2.07
CA ALA A 116 -14.21 -8.88 -2.31
C ALA A 116 -13.79 -7.69 -1.42
N LEU A 117 -13.36 -7.96 -0.18
CA LEU A 117 -12.83 -6.94 0.70
C LEU A 117 -11.52 -6.33 0.18
N LEU A 118 -10.59 -7.16 -0.31
CA LEU A 118 -9.35 -6.69 -0.92
C LEU A 118 -9.63 -5.81 -2.15
N ALA A 119 -10.50 -6.28 -3.04
CA ALA A 119 -10.87 -5.54 -4.25
C ALA A 119 -11.55 -4.19 -3.94
N GLN A 120 -12.50 -4.18 -2.98
CA GLN A 120 -13.17 -2.95 -2.54
C GLN A 120 -12.17 -1.96 -1.92
N THR A 121 -11.30 -2.46 -1.04
CA THR A 121 -10.27 -1.64 -0.39
C THR A 121 -9.32 -1.03 -1.41
N ALA A 122 -8.84 -1.82 -2.38
CA ALA A 122 -7.99 -1.31 -3.46
C ALA A 122 -8.68 -0.23 -4.31
N ALA A 123 -9.95 -0.46 -4.69
CA ALA A 123 -10.72 0.49 -5.47
C ALA A 123 -11.02 1.80 -4.71
N GLU A 124 -11.19 1.74 -3.39
CA GLU A 124 -11.37 2.92 -2.55
C GLU A 124 -10.08 3.72 -2.38
N LEU A 125 -8.96 3.03 -2.08
CA LEU A 125 -7.66 3.70 -1.98
C LEU A 125 -7.28 4.39 -3.29
N LEU A 126 -7.50 3.73 -4.44
CA LEU A 126 -7.25 4.32 -5.74
C LEU A 126 -8.07 5.60 -5.96
N ARG A 127 -9.37 5.58 -5.63
CA ARG A 127 -10.25 6.76 -5.73
C ARG A 127 -9.75 7.91 -4.86
N ASN A 128 -9.31 7.64 -3.63
CA ASN A 128 -8.83 8.67 -2.71
C ASN A 128 -7.54 9.35 -3.20
N VAL A 129 -6.70 8.62 -3.94
CA VAL A 129 -5.49 9.19 -4.56
C VAL A 129 -5.83 10.05 -5.79
N SER A 130 -6.86 9.68 -6.57
CA SER A 130 -7.24 10.41 -7.78
C SER A 130 -8.04 11.70 -7.55
N VAL A 131 -8.50 11.97 -6.32
CA VAL A 131 -9.40 13.11 -5.99
C VAL A 131 -8.69 14.29 -5.32
N GLN A 132 -7.36 14.29 -5.20
CA GLN A 132 -6.62 15.47 -4.71
C GLN A 132 -6.77 16.64 -5.71
N PRO A 133 -7.48 17.74 -5.39
CA PRO A 133 -7.57 18.90 -6.26
C PRO A 133 -6.24 19.63 -6.26
N VAL A 134 -5.76 20.02 -7.45
CA VAL A 134 -4.69 21.00 -7.59
C VAL A 134 -5.23 22.30 -7.00
N GLU A 135 -4.67 22.75 -5.88
CA GLU A 135 -5.00 24.05 -5.30
C GLU A 135 -4.49 25.11 -6.29
N GLU A 136 -5.39 25.68 -7.10
CA GLU A 136 -5.09 26.78 -8.01
C GLU A 136 -4.55 27.96 -7.19
N LEU A 137 -3.26 28.26 -7.33
CA LEU A 137 -2.68 29.49 -6.81
C LEU A 137 -3.46 30.69 -7.38
N PRO A 138 -3.83 31.70 -6.56
CA PRO A 138 -4.43 32.91 -7.08
C PRO A 138 -3.45 33.59 -8.03
N ALA A 139 -3.83 33.69 -9.30
CA ALA A 139 -3.11 34.44 -10.30
C ALA A 139 -2.92 35.89 -9.81
N GLY A 140 -1.66 36.24 -9.56
CA GLY A 140 -1.26 37.63 -9.37
C GLY A 140 -1.65 38.41 -10.62
N SER A 141 -2.71 39.20 -10.51
CA SER A 141 -3.06 40.21 -11.51
C SER A 141 -2.31 41.48 -11.16
N ASP A 142 -1.03 41.53 -11.52
CA ASP A 142 -0.41 42.78 -11.94
C ASP A 142 -1.21 43.34 -13.11
N ARG A 143 -1.89 44.48 -12.92
CA ARG A 143 -2.00 45.50 -13.98
C ARG A 143 -2.03 46.91 -13.40
N PRO A 144 -1.41 47.87 -14.10
CA PRO A 144 -1.18 49.23 -13.64
C PRO A 144 -2.39 50.13 -13.89
N GLY A 145 -2.55 51.13 -13.02
CA GLY A 145 -3.43 52.28 -13.19
C GLY A 145 -2.79 53.49 -12.53
#